data_AF-A0A397Q4R1-F1
#
_entry.id   AF-A0A397Q4R1-F1
#
_cell.length_a   1.000
_cell.length_b   1.000
_cell.length_c   1.000
_cell.angle_alpha   90.00
_cell.angle_beta   90.00
_cell.angle_gamma   90.00
#
_symmetry.space_group_name_H-M   'P 1'
#
loop_
_entity.id
_entity.type
_entity.pdbx_description
1 polymer ?
#
loop_
_entity_poly.entity_id
_entity_poly.type
_entity_poly.pdbx_seq_one_letter_code
_entity_poly.pdbx_strand_id
1 'polypeptide(L)'
;MDPMKIITYIAVTAVVALVALGGVAFYAGYTAGLGPEKAGTASQAPNDSNAALTEIKSLNREIAELKEALAERRDTNEQRADALAESQARLAKMADELDATKQELAAARDEVATLKEELAAAKQGRTAAAPPAPAEGGEQRTAAAATAPEPGDDSVLLYDRFQLEREAARGFDQVDLRFGLETVGSKSAGLSVNGKRISMRVKDGKQIIHKGVTCELILLDTDQTVQRAQFSLACKR
;
A
#
# COMPACT_ATOMS: atom_id res chain seq x y z
N MET A 1 -19.47 -12.31 1.33
CA MET A 1 -19.46 -11.36 2.47
C MET A 1 -19.36 -12.19 3.73
N ASP A 2 -18.23 -12.09 4.44
CA ASP A 2 -17.97 -12.98 5.59
C ASP A 2 -18.83 -12.60 6.80
N PRO A 3 -19.57 -13.55 7.40
CA PRO A 3 -20.47 -13.27 8.53
C PRO A 3 -19.73 -12.71 9.75
N MET A 4 -18.45 -13.06 9.93
CA MET A 4 -17.58 -12.53 10.99
C MET A 4 -17.32 -11.03 10.86
N LYS A 5 -17.24 -10.50 9.64
CA LYS A 5 -17.00 -9.06 9.42
C LYS A 5 -18.22 -8.22 9.77
N ILE A 6 -19.42 -8.75 9.55
CA ILE A 6 -20.69 -8.07 9.88
C ILE A 6 -20.85 -7.95 11.40
N ILE A 7 -20.60 -9.02 12.15
CA ILE A 7 -20.69 -9.01 13.62
C ILE A 7 -19.67 -8.02 14.21
N THR A 8 -18.45 -8.01 13.68
CA THR A 8 -17.39 -7.10 14.14
C THR A 8 -17.78 -5.64 13.85
N TYR A 9 -18.33 -5.36 12.68
CA TYR A 9 -18.77 -4.00 12.32
C TYR A 9 -19.89 -3.49 13.22
N ILE A 10 -20.91 -4.31 13.49
CA ILE A 10 -22.03 -3.97 14.38
C ILE A 10 -21.55 -3.74 15.81
N ALA A 11 -20.64 -4.58 16.32
CA ALA A 11 -20.09 -4.42 17.67
C ALA A 11 -19.30 -3.11 17.79
N VAL A 12 -18.49 -2.76 16.79
CA VAL A 12 -17.72 -1.51 16.76
C VAL A 12 -18.65 -0.29 16.68
N THR A 13 -19.68 -0.33 15.85
CA THR A 13 -20.64 0.80 15.75
C THR A 13 -21.43 1.00 17.05
N ALA A 14 -21.83 -0.09 17.72
CA ALA A 14 -22.55 -0.01 18.99
C ALA A 14 -21.69 0.60 20.12
N VAL A 15 -20.41 0.23 20.20
CA VAL A 15 -19.47 0.79 21.18
C VAL A 15 -19.23 2.28 20.95
N VAL A 16 -19.04 2.69 19.68
CA VAL A 16 -18.87 4.11 19.32
C VAL A 16 -20.12 4.94 19.69
N ALA A 17 -21.32 4.41 19.44
CA ALA A 17 -22.57 5.07 19.81
C ALA A 17 -22.74 5.21 21.34
N LEU A 18 -22.37 4.18 22.11
CA LEU A 18 -22.41 4.22 23.58
C LEU A 18 -21.44 5.24 24.17
N VAL A 19 -20.23 5.35 23.62
CA VAL A 19 -19.24 6.35 24.06
C VAL A 19 -19.72 7.77 23.75
N ALA A 20 -20.31 7.99 22.57
CA ALA A 20 -20.86 9.29 22.19
C ALA A 20 -22.03 9.73 23.08
N LEU A 21 -22.95 8.81 23.41
CA LEU A 21 -24.08 9.11 24.29
C LEU A 21 -23.67 9.25 25.77
N GLY A 22 -22.73 8.42 26.24
CA GLY A 22 -22.19 8.50 27.60
C GLY A 22 -21.40 9.78 27.88
N GLY A 23 -20.67 10.29 26.89
CA GLY A 23 -19.94 11.56 27.00
C GLY A 23 -20.85 12.77 27.18
N VAL A 24 -22.01 12.78 26.51
CA VAL A 24 -22.99 13.89 26.61
C VAL A 24 -23.69 13.87 27.98
N ALA A 25 -24.01 12.69 28.53
CA ALA A 25 -24.63 12.55 29.84
C ALA A 25 -23.70 12.97 30.99
N PHE A 26 -22.39 12.69 30.88
CA PHE A 26 -21.40 13.10 31.87
C PHE A 26 -21.20 14.62 31.90
N TYR A 27 -21.24 15.28 30.73
CA TYR A 27 -21.08 16.73 30.61
C TYR A 27 -22.31 17.51 31.12
N ALA A 28 -23.53 16.97 30.92
CA ALA A 28 -24.76 17.57 31.42
C ALA A 28 -24.95 17.38 32.94
N GLY A 29 -24.44 16.29 33.53
CA GLY A 29 -24.52 16.06 34.98
C GLY A 29 -23.61 16.97 35.80
N TYR A 30 -22.46 17.37 35.26
CA TYR A 30 -21.49 18.21 35.98
C TYR A 30 -21.95 19.65 36.18
N THR A 31 -22.83 20.17 35.31
CA THR A 31 -23.36 21.54 35.41
C THR A 31 -24.56 21.69 36.33
N ALA A 32 -25.21 20.59 36.72
CA ALA A 32 -26.36 20.59 37.64
C ALA A 32 -25.98 20.34 39.13
N GLY A 33 -24.71 20.04 39.43
CA GLY A 33 -24.23 19.67 40.78
C GLY A 33 -23.76 20.83 41.66
N LEU A 34 -23.67 22.07 41.16
CA LEU A 34 -23.29 23.25 41.94
C LEU A 34 -24.55 23.97 42.45
N GLY A 35 -25.15 23.42 43.51
CA GLY A 35 -26.17 24.11 44.29
C GLY A 35 -25.57 25.29 45.10
N PRO A 36 -26.35 26.36 45.36
CA PRO A 36 -25.84 27.58 45.98
C PRO A 36 -25.84 27.45 47.50
N GLU A 37 -24.68 27.22 48.11
CA GLU A 37 -24.51 27.43 49.55
C GLU A 37 -23.65 28.67 49.85
N LYS A 38 -24.38 29.68 50.36
CA LYS A 38 -23.99 30.72 51.32
C LYS A 38 -23.33 31.99 50.78
N ALA A 39 -24.21 32.98 50.66
CA ALA A 39 -23.90 34.40 50.73
C ALA A 39 -23.12 34.74 52.02
N GLY A 40 -22.07 35.55 51.87
CA GLY A 40 -21.32 36.10 52.99
C GLY A 40 -20.16 36.96 52.52
N THR A 41 -20.47 38.14 51.96
CA THR A 41 -19.97 39.48 52.34
C THR A 41 -20.03 40.40 51.12
N ALA A 42 -20.87 41.43 51.23
CA ALA A 42 -20.86 42.55 50.31
C ALA A 42 -19.54 43.31 50.45
N SER A 43 -18.81 43.51 49.35
CA SER A 43 -18.07 44.76 49.12
C SER A 43 -17.71 44.90 47.64
N GLN A 44 -17.93 46.10 47.12
CA GLN A 44 -17.52 46.64 45.82
C GLN A 44 -18.10 45.99 44.54
N ALA A 45 -19.06 46.70 43.92
CA ALA A 45 -18.92 47.07 42.52
C ALA A 45 -18.90 48.61 42.50
N PRO A 46 -17.94 49.23 41.81
CA PRO A 46 -18.02 49.28 40.35
C PRO A 46 -16.64 49.19 39.70
N ASN A 47 -16.32 48.06 39.05
CA ASN A 47 -15.32 47.96 37.96
C ASN A 47 -15.37 46.58 37.27
N ASP A 48 -15.88 45.54 37.94
CA ASP A 48 -15.89 44.17 37.41
C ASP A 48 -16.96 43.89 36.35
N SER A 49 -18.10 44.59 36.36
CA SER A 49 -19.15 44.37 35.36
C SER A 49 -18.72 44.72 33.94
N ASN A 50 -17.84 45.71 33.77
CA ASN A 50 -17.28 46.06 32.46
C ASN A 50 -16.21 45.06 32.01
N ALA A 51 -15.44 44.51 32.95
CA ALA A 51 -14.46 43.45 32.67
C ALA A 51 -15.16 42.14 32.26
N ALA A 52 -16.17 41.71 33.04
CA ALA A 52 -16.99 40.54 32.72
C ALA A 52 -17.73 40.69 31.38
N LEU A 53 -18.27 41.87 31.08
CA LEU A 53 -18.92 42.15 29.79
C LEU A 53 -17.92 42.08 28.61
N THR A 54 -16.69 42.54 28.83
CA THR A 54 -15.61 42.45 27.83
C THR A 54 -15.21 41.00 27.59
N GLU A 55 -15.10 40.20 28.64
CA GLU A 55 -14.78 38.78 28.56
C GLU A 55 -15.90 37.98 27.87
N ILE A 56 -17.16 38.24 28.21
CA ILE A 56 -18.33 37.64 27.53
C ILE A 56 -18.34 37.98 26.03
N LYS A 57 -17.96 39.21 25.65
CA LYS A 57 -17.83 39.58 24.23
C LYS A 57 -16.68 38.86 23.54
N SER A 58 -15.54 38.69 24.21
CA SER A 58 -14.41 37.89 23.69
C SER A 58 -14.82 36.44 23.46
N LEU A 59 -15.41 35.80 24.47
CA LEU A 59 -15.86 34.42 24.38
C LEU A 59 -16.93 34.23 23.30
N ASN A 60 -17.87 35.18 23.15
CA ASN A 60 -18.84 35.13 22.06
C ASN A 60 -18.19 35.22 20.67
N ARG A 61 -17.11 35.99 20.54
CA ARG A 61 -16.34 36.08 19.29
C ARG A 61 -15.61 34.76 19.01
N GLU A 62 -14.95 34.19 20.02
CA GLU A 62 -14.26 32.90 19.91
C GLU A 62 -15.25 31.77 19.57
N ILE A 63 -16.44 31.77 20.17
CA ILE A 63 -17.50 30.79 19.85
C ILE A 63 -17.98 30.95 18.40
N ALA A 64 -18.09 32.19 17.89
CA ALA A 64 -18.47 32.43 16.50
C ALA A 64 -17.39 31.91 15.54
N GLU A 65 -16.12 32.20 15.81
CA GLU A 65 -14.97 31.72 15.02
C GLU A 65 -14.87 30.18 15.04
N LEU A 66 -15.07 29.54 16.20
CA LEU A 66 -15.07 28.09 16.31
C LEU A 66 -16.23 27.44 15.55
N LYS A 67 -17.41 28.07 15.51
CA LYS A 67 -18.55 27.59 14.73
C LYS A 67 -18.27 27.63 13.23
N GLU A 68 -17.68 28.72 12.75
CA GLU A 68 -17.26 28.83 11.34
C GLU A 68 -16.21 27.78 11.00
N ALA A 69 -15.18 27.62 11.85
CA ALA A 69 -14.13 26.61 11.65
C ALA A 69 -14.67 25.16 11.68
N LEU A 70 -15.70 24.88 12.50
CA LEU A 70 -16.37 23.58 12.52
C LEU A 70 -17.21 23.34 11.27
N ALA A 71 -17.87 24.37 10.73
CA ALA A 71 -18.60 24.27 9.48
C ALA A 71 -17.64 23.95 8.32
N GLU A 72 -16.53 24.69 8.20
CA GLU A 72 -15.51 24.44 7.18
C GLU A 72 -14.89 23.04 7.29
N ARG A 73 -14.59 22.59 8.52
CA ARG A 73 -14.10 21.22 8.76
C ARG A 73 -15.12 20.15 8.39
N ARG A 74 -16.42 20.43 8.55
CA ARG A 74 -17.48 19.52 8.15
C ARG A 74 -17.54 19.41 6.63
N ASP A 75 -17.53 20.53 5.92
CA ASP A 75 -17.56 20.57 4.46
C ASP A 75 -16.34 19.87 3.85
N THR A 76 -15.15 20.10 4.40
CA THR A 76 -13.92 19.42 3.96
C THR A 76 -13.94 17.92 4.24
N ASN A 77 -14.58 17.48 5.34
CA ASN A 77 -14.75 16.06 5.62
C ASN A 77 -15.74 15.39 4.66
N GLU A 78 -16.81 16.09 4.29
CA GLU A 78 -17.77 15.63 3.29
C GLU A 78 -17.12 15.46 1.91
N GLN A 79 -16.34 16.46 1.47
CA GLN A 79 -15.55 16.35 0.23
C GLN A 79 -14.56 15.18 0.26
N ARG A 80 -13.94 14.91 1.41
CA ARG A 80 -13.06 13.74 1.58
C ARG A 80 -13.82 12.42 1.54
N ALA A 81 -15.04 12.38 2.08
CA ALA A 81 -15.89 11.20 2.01
C ALA A 81 -16.29 10.90 0.56
N ASP A 82 -16.65 11.92 -0.22
CA ASP A 82 -16.96 11.77 -1.66
C ASP A 82 -15.76 11.29 -2.46
N ALA A 83 -14.58 11.89 -2.25
CA ALA A 83 -13.35 11.46 -2.90
C ALA A 83 -12.98 10.01 -2.54
N LEU A 84 -13.21 9.60 -1.29
CA LEU A 84 -13.01 8.22 -0.85
C LEU A 84 -13.99 7.27 -1.56
N ALA A 85 -15.27 7.64 -1.66
CA ALA A 85 -16.28 6.85 -2.38
C ALA A 85 -15.91 6.68 -3.87
N GLU A 86 -15.46 7.75 -4.54
CA GLU A 86 -14.98 7.68 -5.92
C GLU A 86 -13.76 6.75 -6.05
N SER A 87 -12.81 6.84 -5.13
CA SER A 87 -11.63 5.98 -5.13
C SER A 87 -11.99 4.50 -4.95
N GLN A 88 -12.97 4.20 -4.09
CA GLN A 88 -13.49 2.84 -3.90
C GLN A 88 -14.16 2.30 -5.17
N ALA A 89 -14.96 3.13 -5.84
CA ALA A 89 -15.58 2.75 -7.12
C ALA A 89 -14.54 2.48 -8.21
N ARG A 90 -13.48 3.28 -8.29
CA ARG A 90 -12.35 3.06 -9.22
C ARG A 90 -11.61 1.75 -8.92
N LEU A 91 -11.37 1.45 -7.64
CA LEU A 91 -10.74 0.18 -7.25
C LEU A 91 -11.59 -1.03 -7.58
N ALA A 92 -12.92 -0.95 -7.38
CA ALA A 92 -13.84 -2.01 -7.78
C ALA A 92 -13.79 -2.25 -9.29
N LYS A 93 -13.83 -1.17 -10.09
CA LYS A 93 -13.71 -1.27 -11.54
C LYS A 93 -12.36 -1.89 -11.99
N MET A 94 -11.25 -1.49 -11.37
CA MET A 94 -9.94 -2.08 -11.67
C MET A 94 -9.86 -3.55 -11.28
N ALA A 95 -10.55 -3.97 -10.21
CA ALA A 95 -10.63 -5.37 -9.84
C ALA A 95 -11.39 -6.19 -10.89
N ASP A 96 -12.52 -5.67 -11.39
CA ASP A 96 -13.29 -6.31 -12.46
C ASP A 96 -12.47 -6.43 -13.76
N GLU A 97 -11.74 -5.36 -14.14
CA GLU A 97 -10.84 -5.36 -15.31
C GLU A 97 -9.68 -6.37 -15.12
N LEU A 98 -9.13 -6.48 -13.92
CA LEU A 98 -8.08 -7.46 -13.61
C LEU A 98 -8.60 -8.90 -13.70
N ASP A 99 -9.82 -9.16 -13.25
CA ASP A 99 -10.41 -10.50 -13.36
C ASP A 99 -10.78 -10.84 -14.81
N ALA A 100 -11.24 -9.87 -15.62
CA ALA A 100 -11.43 -10.06 -17.05
C ALA A 100 -10.10 -10.41 -17.76
N THR A 101 -9.04 -9.65 -17.50
CA THR A 101 -7.71 -9.92 -18.10
C THR A 101 -7.11 -11.26 -17.68
N LYS A 102 -7.37 -11.74 -16.45
CA LYS A 102 -6.99 -13.10 -16.04
C LYS A 102 -7.71 -14.17 -16.84
N GLN A 103 -9.01 -13.98 -17.11
CA GLN A 103 -9.79 -14.93 -17.92
C GLN A 103 -9.29 -14.96 -19.36
N GLU A 104 -9.02 -13.80 -19.96
CA GLU A 104 -8.41 -13.71 -21.29
C GLU A 104 -7.04 -14.39 -21.36
N LEU A 105 -6.20 -14.20 -20.34
CA LEU A 105 -4.89 -14.86 -20.26
C LEU A 105 -5.02 -16.39 -20.13
N ALA A 106 -6.01 -16.88 -19.39
CA ALA A 106 -6.29 -18.31 -19.29
C ALA A 106 -6.73 -18.89 -20.64
N ALA A 107 -7.66 -18.23 -21.32
CA ALA A 107 -8.11 -18.64 -22.66
C ALA A 107 -6.95 -18.65 -23.67
N ALA A 108 -6.12 -17.60 -23.69
CA ALA A 108 -4.95 -17.54 -24.57
C ALA A 108 -3.93 -18.65 -24.28
N ARG A 109 -3.78 -19.07 -23.01
CA ARG A 109 -2.93 -20.22 -22.65
C ARG A 109 -3.47 -21.53 -23.20
N ASP A 110 -4.78 -21.74 -23.11
CA ASP A 110 -5.44 -22.94 -23.64
C ASP A 110 -5.34 -23.00 -25.17
N GLU A 111 -5.53 -21.86 -25.86
CA GLU A 111 -5.32 -21.77 -27.30
C GLU A 111 -3.89 -22.11 -27.70
N VAL A 112 -2.88 -21.58 -26.99
CA VAL A 112 -1.47 -21.90 -27.24
C VAL A 112 -1.18 -23.39 -26.98
N ALA A 113 -1.79 -24.00 -25.96
CA ALA A 113 -1.65 -25.44 -25.71
C ALA A 113 -2.22 -26.26 -26.88
N THR A 114 -3.42 -25.90 -27.34
CA THR A 114 -4.10 -26.55 -28.47
C THR A 114 -3.27 -26.43 -29.76
N LEU A 115 -2.79 -25.23 -30.09
CA LEU A 115 -1.94 -25.00 -31.27
C LEU A 115 -0.61 -25.77 -31.20
N LYS A 116 -0.04 -25.97 -30.00
CA LYS A 116 1.15 -26.81 -29.82
C LYS A 116 0.87 -28.28 -30.12
N GLU A 117 -0.28 -28.80 -29.68
CA GLU A 117 -0.71 -30.16 -29.98
C GLU A 117 -0.94 -30.36 -31.48
N GLU A 118 -1.63 -29.42 -32.14
CA GLU A 118 -1.84 -29.43 -33.58
C GLU A 118 -0.51 -29.39 -34.35
N LEU A 119 0.44 -28.56 -33.93
CA LEU A 119 1.77 -28.51 -34.53
C LEU A 119 2.54 -29.83 -34.35
N ALA A 120 2.42 -30.47 -33.19
CA ALA A 120 3.03 -31.77 -32.93
C ALA A 120 2.40 -32.86 -33.81
N ALA A 121 1.07 -32.89 -33.92
CA ALA A 121 0.34 -33.82 -34.78
C ALA A 121 0.67 -33.61 -36.26
N ALA A 122 0.75 -32.37 -36.74
CA ALA A 122 1.12 -32.05 -38.12
C ALA A 122 2.56 -32.48 -38.45
N LYS A 123 3.49 -32.36 -37.50
CA LYS A 123 4.86 -32.88 -37.64
C LYS A 123 4.88 -34.41 -37.75
N GLN A 124 4.09 -35.12 -36.94
CA GLN A 124 3.97 -36.57 -36.99
C GLN A 124 3.28 -37.08 -38.27
N GLY A 125 2.25 -36.37 -38.73
CA GLY A 125 1.55 -36.66 -39.99
C GLY A 125 2.46 -36.49 -41.21
N ARG A 126 3.37 -35.50 -41.20
CA ARG A 126 4.39 -35.35 -42.26
C ARG A 126 5.45 -36.45 -42.24
N THR A 127 5.70 -37.10 -41.10
CA THR A 127 6.59 -38.27 -41.03
C THR A 127 5.91 -39.59 -41.41
N ALA A 128 4.58 -39.65 -41.45
CA ALA A 128 3.81 -40.86 -41.83
C ALA A 128 3.53 -40.99 -43.34
N ALA A 129 3.82 -39.95 -44.14
CA ALA A 129 3.62 -39.95 -45.58
C ALA A 129 4.96 -40.03 -46.34
N ALA A 130 5.68 -41.13 -46.18
CA ALA A 130 6.77 -41.52 -47.08
C ALA A 130 6.55 -42.99 -47.50
N PRO A 131 6.57 -43.32 -48.81
CA PRO A 131 6.35 -44.68 -49.27
C PRO A 131 7.51 -45.61 -48.86
N PRO A 132 7.27 -46.91 -48.64
CA PRO A 132 8.29 -47.83 -48.17
C PRO A 132 9.23 -48.22 -49.32
N ALA A 133 10.53 -47.96 -49.12
CA ALA A 133 11.61 -48.60 -49.87
C ALA A 133 12.68 -49.08 -48.88
N PRO A 134 13.34 -50.22 -49.15
CA PRO A 134 13.88 -51.11 -48.13
C PRO A 134 15.22 -50.65 -47.58
N ALA A 135 15.45 -50.93 -46.30
CA ALA A 135 16.73 -50.79 -45.64
C ALA A 135 17.60 -52.01 -45.91
N GLU A 136 18.76 -51.80 -46.52
CA GLU A 136 19.95 -52.62 -46.25
C GLU A 136 20.97 -51.76 -45.50
N GLY A 137 21.40 -52.28 -44.35
CA GLY A 137 22.75 -52.21 -43.79
C GLY A 137 23.42 -50.84 -43.61
N GLY A 138 23.75 -50.51 -42.35
CA GLY A 138 24.91 -49.65 -42.09
C GLY A 138 24.85 -48.81 -40.82
N GLU A 139 25.52 -49.31 -39.79
CA GLU A 139 26.34 -48.53 -38.86
C GLU A 139 25.72 -47.42 -38.00
N GLN A 140 25.43 -47.87 -36.79
CA GLN A 140 25.57 -47.18 -35.52
C GLN A 140 26.75 -46.17 -35.48
N ARG A 141 26.43 -44.87 -35.45
CA ARG A 141 27.25 -43.86 -34.76
C ARG A 141 26.36 -42.99 -33.89
N THR A 142 26.38 -43.34 -32.61
CA THR A 142 26.07 -42.45 -31.48
C THR A 142 26.79 -41.12 -31.66
N ALA A 143 26.04 -40.05 -31.85
CA ALA A 143 26.57 -38.68 -31.85
C ALA A 143 25.89 -37.89 -30.72
N ALA A 144 26.70 -37.67 -29.69
CA ALA A 144 26.75 -36.49 -28.85
C ALA A 144 25.40 -35.99 -28.30
N ALA A 145 25.11 -36.44 -27.08
CA ALA A 145 24.52 -35.57 -26.08
C ALA A 145 25.27 -34.23 -26.10
N ALA A 146 24.60 -33.19 -26.60
CA ALA A 146 25.05 -31.82 -26.42
C ALA A 146 24.98 -31.56 -24.91
N THR A 147 26.15 -31.59 -24.29
CA THR A 147 26.39 -31.12 -22.94
C THR A 147 25.79 -29.72 -22.86
N ALA A 148 24.69 -29.60 -22.12
CA ALA A 148 24.18 -28.31 -21.70
C ALA A 148 25.33 -27.57 -21.02
N PRO A 149 25.55 -26.27 -21.31
CA PRO A 149 26.45 -25.48 -20.49
C PRO A 149 25.91 -25.52 -19.06
N GLU A 150 26.78 -25.87 -18.11
CA GLU A 150 26.46 -25.85 -16.70
C GLU A 150 25.85 -24.50 -16.32
N PRO A 151 24.81 -24.45 -15.46
CA PRO A 151 24.30 -23.19 -14.97
C PRO A 151 25.37 -22.60 -14.07
N GLY A 152 26.13 -21.63 -14.59
CA GLY A 152 26.90 -20.73 -13.74
C GLY A 152 25.95 -20.14 -12.70
N ASP A 153 26.35 -20.24 -11.43
CA ASP A 153 25.69 -19.71 -10.24
C ASP A 153 25.50 -18.20 -10.34
N ASP A 154 24.55 -17.77 -11.17
CA ASP A 154 24.08 -16.39 -11.32
C ASP A 154 22.54 -16.40 -11.34
N SER A 155 21.93 -17.30 -10.55
CA SER A 155 20.49 -17.38 -10.43
C SER A 155 19.97 -16.10 -9.75
N VAL A 156 19.21 -15.30 -10.49
CA VAL A 156 18.50 -14.14 -9.96
C VAL A 156 17.50 -14.65 -8.91
N LEU A 157 17.79 -14.37 -7.64
CA LEU A 157 16.99 -14.84 -6.50
C LEU A 157 15.70 -14.03 -6.35
N LEU A 158 15.76 -12.72 -6.61
CA LEU A 158 14.66 -11.81 -6.36
C LEU A 158 14.76 -10.61 -7.29
N TYR A 159 13.67 -10.31 -7.98
CA TYR A 159 13.48 -9.05 -8.68
C TYR A 159 12.14 -8.47 -8.27
N ASP A 160 12.14 -7.30 -7.63
CA ASP A 160 10.90 -6.62 -7.24
C ASP A 160 11.01 -5.10 -7.44
N ARG A 161 9.89 -4.50 -7.85
CA ARG A 161 9.74 -3.06 -7.98
C ARG A 161 8.70 -2.62 -6.97
N PHE A 162 9.14 -1.85 -5.98
CA PHE A 162 8.30 -1.47 -4.87
C PHE A 162 8.29 0.03 -4.62
N GLN A 163 7.22 0.50 -3.99
CA GLN A 163 7.09 1.88 -3.52
C GLN A 163 7.13 1.87 -2.00
N LEU A 164 7.82 2.85 -1.43
CA LEU A 164 7.79 3.14 -0.01
C LEU A 164 7.28 4.55 0.21
N GLU A 165 6.41 4.70 1.19
CA GLU A 165 6.03 6.00 1.75
C GLU A 165 6.92 6.32 2.95
N ARG A 166 6.98 7.58 3.35
CA ARG A 166 7.76 8.01 4.50
C ARG A 166 7.31 7.25 5.75
N GLU A 167 8.27 6.76 6.53
CA GLU A 167 8.06 5.91 7.72
C GLU A 167 7.49 4.51 7.42
N ALA A 168 7.21 4.18 6.15
CA ALA A 168 6.88 2.83 5.76
C ALA A 168 8.14 1.96 5.66
N ALA A 169 8.01 0.69 6.02
CA ALA A 169 9.05 -0.31 5.88
C ALA A 169 8.53 -1.54 5.14
N ARG A 170 9.36 -2.11 4.28
CA ARG A 170 9.10 -3.34 3.54
C ARG A 170 10.22 -4.35 3.79
N GLY A 171 9.84 -5.54 4.23
CA GLY A 171 10.74 -6.68 4.42
C GLY A 171 10.72 -7.61 3.21
N PHE A 172 11.86 -8.22 2.94
CA PHE A 172 12.05 -9.28 1.96
C PHE A 172 12.66 -10.48 2.67
N ASP A 173 11.80 -11.35 3.19
CA ASP A 173 12.20 -12.48 4.05
C ASP A 173 13.11 -13.48 3.31
N GLN A 174 13.00 -13.57 1.98
CA GLN A 174 13.83 -14.45 1.14
C GLN A 174 15.32 -14.10 1.15
N VAL A 175 15.65 -12.82 1.37
CA VAL A 175 17.03 -12.29 1.36
C VAL A 175 17.41 -11.63 2.69
N ASP A 176 16.53 -11.70 3.69
CA ASP A 176 16.69 -11.09 5.03
C ASP A 176 17.05 -9.60 4.97
N LEU A 177 16.36 -8.87 4.09
CA LEU A 177 16.52 -7.43 3.91
C LEU A 177 15.25 -6.70 4.30
N ARG A 178 15.39 -5.64 5.09
CA ARG A 178 14.33 -4.72 5.45
C ARG A 178 14.70 -3.31 5.03
N PHE A 179 13.84 -2.70 4.23
CA PHE A 179 13.99 -1.36 3.72
C PHE A 179 12.98 -0.43 4.38
N GLY A 180 13.41 0.73 4.87
CA GLY A 180 12.52 1.75 5.45
C GLY A 180 12.84 3.14 4.93
N LEU A 181 11.84 3.90 4.49
CA LEU A 181 12.06 5.22 3.92
C LEU A 181 12.13 6.28 5.02
N GLU A 182 13.26 6.98 5.12
CA GLU A 182 13.50 8.00 6.14
C GLU A 182 13.32 9.42 5.60
N THR A 183 13.87 9.71 4.41
CA THR A 183 13.82 11.05 3.81
C THR A 183 13.55 11.00 2.32
N VAL A 184 12.81 11.99 1.80
CA VAL A 184 12.50 12.14 0.37
C VAL A 184 12.90 13.54 -0.10
N GLY A 185 13.89 13.59 -0.98
CA GLY A 185 14.35 14.77 -1.71
C GLY A 185 13.77 14.81 -3.13
N SER A 186 14.05 15.88 -3.86
CA SER A 186 13.50 16.10 -5.22
C SER A 186 14.06 15.13 -6.27
N LYS A 187 15.26 14.59 -6.03
CA LYS A 187 15.92 13.55 -6.84
C LYS A 187 16.75 12.60 -5.99
N SER A 188 16.42 12.50 -4.71
CA SER A 188 17.17 11.69 -3.75
C SER A 188 16.24 11.12 -2.70
N ALA A 189 16.61 9.99 -2.13
CA ALA A 189 15.89 9.38 -1.01
C ALA A 189 16.90 8.84 0.01
N GLY A 190 16.60 9.04 1.29
CA GLY A 190 17.28 8.38 2.40
C GLY A 190 16.50 7.15 2.81
N LEU A 191 17.17 6.00 2.81
CA LEU A 191 16.59 4.70 3.10
C LEU A 191 17.42 4.03 4.21
N SER A 192 16.75 3.38 5.14
CA SER A 192 17.36 2.45 6.08
C SER A 192 17.31 1.04 5.51
N VAL A 193 18.45 0.34 5.48
CA VAL A 193 18.54 -1.07 5.11
C VAL A 193 19.07 -1.84 6.31
N ASN A 194 18.24 -2.71 6.90
CA ASN A 194 18.56 -3.43 8.15
C ASN A 194 19.09 -2.49 9.25
N GLY A 195 18.53 -1.29 9.36
CA GLY A 195 18.93 -0.26 10.33
C GLY A 195 20.13 0.61 9.93
N LYS A 196 20.77 0.35 8.78
CA LYS A 196 21.85 1.19 8.25
C LYS A 196 21.30 2.21 7.25
N ARG A 197 21.54 3.49 7.50
CA ARG A 197 21.12 4.57 6.58
C ARG A 197 21.98 4.63 5.33
N ILE A 198 21.31 4.80 4.20
CA ILE A 198 21.92 4.99 2.89
C ILE A 198 21.13 6.09 2.18
N SER A 199 21.83 7.09 1.64
CA SER A 199 21.23 8.08 0.75
C SER A 199 21.50 7.70 -0.70
N MET A 200 20.49 7.79 -1.53
CA MET A 200 20.55 7.44 -2.95
C MET A 200 19.99 8.58 -3.79
N ARG A 201 20.48 8.71 -5.03
CA ARG A 201 19.93 9.62 -6.04
C ARG A 201 19.15 8.85 -7.10
N VAL A 202 18.22 9.52 -7.76
CA VAL A 202 17.43 8.91 -8.85
C VAL A 202 18.38 8.44 -9.94
N LYS A 203 18.20 7.19 -10.39
CA LYS A 203 19.07 6.42 -11.30
C LYS A 203 20.44 6.02 -10.72
N ASP A 204 20.70 6.28 -9.44
CA ASP A 204 21.89 5.80 -8.75
C ASP A 204 21.61 4.38 -8.21
N GLY A 205 22.52 3.46 -8.50
CA GLY A 205 22.49 2.08 -8.03
C GLY A 205 23.38 1.91 -6.81
N LYS A 206 22.90 1.22 -5.78
CA LYS A 206 23.70 0.78 -4.63
C LYS A 206 23.70 -0.73 -4.57
N GLN A 207 24.89 -1.29 -4.50
CA GLN A 207 25.08 -2.71 -4.28
C GLN A 207 25.17 -2.99 -2.77
N ILE A 208 24.39 -3.97 -2.32
CA ILE A 208 24.24 -4.37 -0.94
C ILE A 208 24.57 -5.86 -0.89
N ILE A 209 25.65 -6.21 -0.21
CA ILE A 209 26.05 -7.61 -0.05
C ILE A 209 25.63 -8.05 1.35
N HIS A 210 24.74 -9.04 1.42
CA HIS A 210 24.26 -9.58 2.69
C HIS A 210 24.15 -11.11 2.62
N LYS A 211 24.79 -11.81 3.57
CA LYS A 211 24.76 -13.29 3.68
C LYS A 211 25.11 -14.05 2.38
N GLY A 212 26.05 -13.52 1.60
CA GLY A 212 26.46 -14.12 0.32
C GLY A 212 25.48 -13.89 -0.83
N VAL A 213 24.51 -12.98 -0.67
CA VAL A 213 23.63 -12.51 -1.74
C VAL A 213 24.02 -11.07 -2.07
N THR A 214 24.15 -10.79 -3.36
CA THR A 214 24.45 -9.47 -3.89
C THR A 214 23.17 -8.85 -4.44
N CYS A 215 22.68 -7.81 -3.77
CA CYS A 215 21.48 -7.08 -4.16
C CYS A 215 21.84 -5.71 -4.73
N GLU A 216 21.34 -5.40 -5.91
CA GLU A 216 21.40 -4.09 -6.52
C GLU A 216 20.07 -3.37 -6.27
N LEU A 217 20.14 -2.23 -5.59
CA LEU A 217 19.01 -1.35 -5.32
C LEU A 217 19.15 -0.10 -6.18
N ILE A 218 18.11 0.26 -6.93
CA ILE A 218 18.10 1.44 -7.79
C ILE A 218 16.90 2.32 -7.43
N LEU A 219 17.15 3.60 -7.18
CA LEU A 219 16.08 4.58 -7.00
C LEU A 219 15.55 5.01 -8.37
N LEU A 220 14.29 4.70 -8.66
CA LEU A 220 13.69 4.97 -9.96
C LEU A 220 13.07 6.36 -10.03
N ASP A 221 12.32 6.72 -8.98
CA ASP A 221 11.59 7.99 -8.92
C ASP A 221 11.31 8.41 -7.48
N THR A 222 11.07 9.70 -7.28
CA THR A 222 10.77 10.32 -5.98
C THR A 222 9.66 11.35 -6.13
N ASP A 223 8.63 11.24 -5.30
CA ASP A 223 7.55 12.20 -5.22
C ASP A 223 7.54 12.88 -3.85
N GLN A 224 7.89 14.17 -3.83
CA GLN A 224 7.91 14.97 -2.59
C GLN A 224 6.52 15.36 -2.10
N THR A 225 5.53 15.41 -2.98
CA THR A 225 4.17 15.84 -2.62
C THR A 225 3.51 14.82 -1.71
N VAL A 226 3.69 13.54 -2.02
CA VAL A 226 3.18 12.41 -1.24
C VAL A 226 4.24 11.74 -0.36
N GLN A 227 5.46 12.30 -0.30
CA GLN A 227 6.58 11.75 0.48
C GLN A 227 6.84 10.26 0.16
N ARG A 228 6.89 9.92 -1.12
CA ARG A 228 7.00 8.55 -1.63
C ARG A 228 8.22 8.39 -2.53
N ALA A 229 8.82 7.21 -2.53
CA ALA A 229 9.91 6.87 -3.43
C ALA A 229 9.72 5.47 -4.03
N GLN A 230 10.09 5.31 -5.30
CA GLN A 230 9.99 4.05 -6.03
C GLN A 230 11.38 3.44 -6.24
N PHE A 231 11.53 2.17 -5.88
CA PHE A 231 12.79 1.45 -5.94
C PHE A 231 12.65 0.19 -6.81
N SER A 232 13.75 -0.20 -7.44
CA SER A 232 13.95 -1.52 -8.04
C SER A 232 15.00 -2.28 -7.24
N LEU A 233 14.73 -3.53 -6.89
CA LEU A 233 15.67 -4.40 -6.20
C LEU A 233 15.89 -5.66 -7.03
N ALA A 234 17.16 -5.96 -7.30
CA ALA A 234 17.58 -7.16 -8.00
C ALA A 234 18.64 -7.89 -7.18
N CYS A 235 18.37 -9.08 -6.68
CA CYS A 235 19.29 -9.88 -5.89
C CYS A 235 19.77 -11.11 -6.66
N LYS A 236 21.06 -11.42 -6.54
CA LYS A 236 21.76 -12.54 -7.18
C LYS A 236 22.57 -13.27 -6.11
N ARG A 237 22.71 -14.58 -6.23
CA ARG A 237 23.51 -15.40 -5.32
C ARG A 237 24.86 -15.70 -5.93
#